data_AF-A0A9W4NDI3-F1
#
_entry.id   AF-A0A9W4NDI3-F1
#
_cell.length_a   1.000
_cell.length_b   1.000
_cell.length_c   1.000
_cell.angle_alpha   90.00
_cell.angle_beta   90.00
_cell.angle_gamma   90.00
#
_symmetry.space_group_name_H-M   'P 1'
#
loop_
_entity.id
_entity.type
_entity.pdbx_description
1 polymer ?
#
loop_
_entity_poly.entity_id
_entity_poly.type
_entity_poly.pdbx_seq_one_letter_code
_entity_poly.pdbx_strand_id
1 'polypeptide(L)'
;MSDVDEDIGHTVVHFLYTGGYETVGSPLGEGISDLAREYKRSVLVYHASRIWGLTNLEVLAQEKMQILDEELPILEILRVVRGVFSSLPPDEAWLPDYIRGNLQHLLKPNDPGLGLREFYDIIGQDHEFDNAVMKMVLEILSLRIYSMKDQHGNSSSTD
;
A
#
# COMPACT_ATOMS: atom_id res chain seq x y z
N MET A 1 0.92 5.99 -27.00
CA MET A 1 2.16 6.28 -26.25
C MET A 1 1.91 7.59 -25.51
N SER A 2 1.27 7.53 -24.35
CA SER A 2 1.03 8.69 -23.49
C SER A 2 0.41 8.13 -22.21
N ASP A 3 1.25 7.76 -21.24
CA ASP A 3 0.90 7.58 -19.81
C ASP A 3 2.10 7.06 -19.02
N VAL A 4 3.30 7.53 -19.35
CA VAL A 4 4.26 7.69 -18.26
C VAL A 4 3.78 8.97 -17.60
N ASP A 5 3.07 8.85 -16.47
CA ASP A 5 2.72 9.98 -15.63
C ASP A 5 3.98 10.86 -15.56
N GLU A 6 3.90 12.13 -15.97
CA GLU A 6 5.08 13.00 -16.15
C GLU A 6 5.95 12.98 -14.87
N ASP A 7 5.30 12.72 -13.74
CA ASP A 7 5.85 12.50 -12.41
C ASP A 7 6.85 11.34 -12.27
N ILE A 8 6.77 10.25 -13.06
CA ILE A 8 7.69 9.10 -12.94
C ILE A 8 8.75 9.05 -14.06
N GLY A 9 8.55 9.80 -15.15
CA GLY A 9 9.46 9.78 -16.30
C GLY A 9 10.89 10.16 -15.92
N HIS A 10 11.04 11.16 -15.05
CA HIS A 10 12.34 11.56 -14.51
C HIS A 10 13.02 10.42 -13.74
N THR A 11 12.30 9.76 -12.83
CA THR A 11 12.86 8.68 -12.00
C THR A 11 13.36 7.52 -12.84
N VAL A 12 12.59 7.15 -13.86
CA VAL A 12 12.95 6.07 -14.78
C VAL A 12 14.19 6.44 -15.58
N VAL A 13 14.23 7.64 -16.15
CA VAL A 13 15.40 8.12 -16.90
C VAL A 13 16.63 8.18 -16.00
N HIS A 14 16.52 8.78 -14.81
CA HIS A 14 17.60 8.85 -13.84
C HIS A 14 18.13 7.45 -13.50
N PHE A 15 17.25 6.50 -13.20
CA PHE A 15 17.61 5.11 -12.92
C PHE A 15 18.38 4.46 -14.07
N LEU A 16 17.95 4.66 -15.32
CA LEU A 16 18.65 4.08 -16.48
C LEU A 16 20.07 4.65 -16.65
N TYR A 17 20.32 5.88 -16.22
CA TYR A 17 21.63 6.52 -16.29
C TYR A 17 22.54 6.22 -15.09
N THR A 18 21.99 6.13 -13.87
CA THR A 18 22.78 6.08 -12.62
C THR A 18 22.60 4.79 -11.84
N GLY A 19 21.52 4.05 -12.08
CA GLY A 19 21.06 2.94 -11.24
C GLY A 19 20.34 3.36 -9.96
N GLY A 20 20.18 4.66 -9.71
CA GLY A 20 19.59 5.21 -8.49
C GLY A 20 18.09 5.56 -8.62
N TYR A 21 17.46 5.86 -7.48
CA TYR A 21 16.09 6.36 -7.40
C TYR A 21 16.08 7.84 -7.03
N GLU A 22 15.58 8.68 -7.92
CA GLU A 22 15.45 10.13 -7.71
C GLU A 22 14.11 10.62 -8.29
N THR A 23 13.42 11.51 -7.59
CA THR A 23 12.17 12.14 -8.04
C THR A 23 12.37 13.64 -8.25
N VAL A 24 11.55 14.24 -9.13
CA VAL A 24 11.61 15.68 -9.36
C VAL A 24 11.13 16.42 -8.11
N GLY A 25 11.98 17.28 -7.56
CA GLY A 25 11.57 18.27 -6.57
C GLY A 25 10.71 19.35 -7.24
N SER A 26 9.39 19.27 -7.09
CA SER A 26 8.46 20.30 -7.61
C SER A 26 7.86 21.11 -6.46
N PRO A 27 7.82 22.46 -6.55
CA PRO A 27 7.10 23.28 -5.58
C PRO A 27 5.63 22.85 -5.51
N LEU A 28 5.09 22.75 -4.30
CA LEU A 28 3.71 22.33 -4.09
C LEU A 28 2.71 23.31 -4.73
N GLY A 29 1.64 22.76 -5.33
CA GLY A 29 0.35 23.44 -5.34
C GLY A 29 -0.30 23.30 -3.96
N GLU A 30 -1.07 24.30 -3.53
CA GLU A 30 -1.74 24.29 -2.21
C GLU A 30 -2.57 23.00 -2.00
N GLY A 31 -2.24 22.22 -0.95
CA GLY A 31 -3.14 21.22 -0.38
C GLY A 31 -2.72 19.75 -0.42
N ILE A 32 -1.64 19.35 -1.11
CA ILE A 32 -1.12 17.97 -1.07
C ILE A 32 0.13 17.92 -0.19
N SER A 33 0.18 17.01 0.79
CA SER A 33 1.40 16.74 1.56
C SER A 33 2.51 16.21 0.65
N ASP A 34 3.72 16.73 0.77
CA ASP A 34 4.91 16.25 0.05
C ASP A 34 5.07 14.72 0.16
N LEU A 35 4.76 14.18 1.34
CA LEU A 35 4.83 12.75 1.65
C LEU A 35 3.84 11.92 0.82
N ALA A 36 2.57 12.33 0.76
CA ALA A 36 1.53 11.59 0.03
C ALA A 36 1.79 11.61 -1.48
N ARG A 37 2.30 12.74 -2.00
CA ARG A 37 2.74 12.84 -3.39
C ARG A 37 3.91 11.90 -3.68
N GLU A 38 4.92 11.89 -2.83
CA GLU A 38 6.10 11.06 -3.02
C GLU A 38 5.76 9.56 -2.92
N TYR A 39 4.84 9.19 -2.03
CA TYR A 39 4.31 7.84 -1.95
C TYR A 39 3.53 7.45 -3.21
N LYS A 40 2.68 8.33 -3.73
CA LYS A 40 2.01 8.09 -5.01
C LYS A 40 3.02 7.85 -6.14
N ARG A 41 4.08 8.65 -6.19
CA ARG A 41 5.16 8.47 -7.18
C ARG A 41 5.85 7.12 -7.02
N SER A 42 6.17 6.69 -5.80
CA SER A 42 6.80 5.38 -5.59
C SER A 42 5.91 4.22 -6.02
N VAL A 43 4.59 4.29 -5.78
CA VAL A 43 3.63 3.30 -6.28
C VAL A 43 3.58 3.26 -7.81
N LEU A 44 3.58 4.43 -8.46
CA LEU A 44 3.58 4.51 -9.93
C LEU A 44 4.89 4.01 -10.54
N VAL A 45 6.05 4.31 -9.91
CA VAL A 45 7.35 3.77 -10.33
C VAL A 45 7.40 2.27 -10.14
N TYR A 46 6.90 1.75 -9.01
CA TYR A 46 6.77 0.32 -8.76
C TYR A 46 5.93 -0.34 -9.86
N HIS A 47 4.73 0.18 -10.14
CA HIS A 47 3.89 -0.32 -11.22
C HIS A 47 4.62 -0.33 -12.58
N ALA A 48 5.23 0.80 -12.97
CA ALA A 48 5.97 0.88 -14.23
C ALA A 48 7.14 -0.10 -14.29
N SER A 49 7.88 -0.27 -13.19
CA SER A 49 8.99 -1.21 -13.11
C SER A 49 8.54 -2.67 -13.29
N ARG A 50 7.37 -3.03 -12.73
CA ARG A 50 6.74 -4.36 -12.92
C ARG A 50 6.34 -4.58 -14.39
N ILE A 51 5.73 -3.59 -15.02
CA ILE A 51 5.33 -3.66 -16.44
C ILE A 51 6.53 -3.75 -17.39
N TRP A 52 7.63 -3.05 -17.09
CA TRP A 52 8.81 -3.00 -17.95
C TRP A 52 9.91 -4.01 -17.59
N GLY A 53 9.72 -4.82 -16.54
CA GLY A 53 10.70 -5.80 -16.09
C GLY A 53 11.99 -5.17 -15.52
N LEU A 54 11.90 -3.98 -14.94
CA LEU A 54 13.04 -3.27 -14.34
C LEU A 54 13.23 -3.68 -12.87
N THR A 55 13.69 -4.90 -12.63
CA THR A 55 13.74 -5.50 -11.28
C THR A 55 14.50 -4.67 -10.24
N ASN A 56 15.62 -4.03 -10.59
CA ASN A 56 16.35 -3.19 -9.62
C ASN A 56 15.57 -1.92 -9.26
N LEU A 57 14.82 -1.35 -10.21
CA LEU A 57 13.95 -0.20 -9.95
C LEU A 57 12.72 -0.61 -9.15
N GLU A 58 12.21 -1.82 -9.36
CA GLU A 58 11.15 -2.43 -8.55
C GLU A 58 11.56 -2.45 -7.08
N VAL A 59 12.74 -2.99 -6.77
CA VAL A 59 13.26 -3.05 -5.39
C VAL A 59 13.39 -1.66 -4.78
N LEU A 60 13.96 -0.69 -5.51
CA LEU A 60 14.09 0.68 -5.02
C LEU A 60 12.74 1.35 -4.76
N ALA A 61 11.74 1.08 -5.60
CA ALA A 61 10.40 1.60 -5.42
C ALA A 61 9.69 0.97 -4.21
N GLN A 62 9.85 -0.34 -4.00
CA GLN A 62 9.36 -1.06 -2.82
C GLN A 62 9.96 -0.49 -1.54
N GLU A 63 11.28 -0.30 -1.49
CA GLU A 63 11.97 0.32 -0.36
C GLU A 63 11.44 1.74 -0.10
N LYS A 64 11.22 2.53 -1.15
CA LYS A 64 10.66 3.87 -1.03
C LYS A 64 9.24 3.84 -0.49
N MET A 65 8.38 2.92 -0.95
CA MET A 65 7.03 2.75 -0.42
C MET A 65 7.05 2.40 1.07
N GLN A 66 7.90 1.47 1.48
CA GLN A 66 8.04 1.06 2.88
C GLN A 66 8.56 2.18 3.79
N ILE A 67 9.49 3.01 3.32
CA ILE A 67 10.00 4.14 4.11
C ILE A 67 8.92 5.21 4.31
N LEU A 68 8.15 5.50 3.27
CA LEU A 68 7.17 6.59 3.29
C LEU A 68 5.86 6.19 3.99
N ASP A 69 5.56 4.88 4.07
CA ASP A 69 4.32 4.42 4.69
C ASP A 69 4.30 4.54 6.21
N GLU A 70 5.47 4.63 6.86
CA GLU A 70 5.59 4.79 8.31
C GLU A 70 4.89 6.05 8.83
N GLU A 71 4.79 7.07 7.99
CA GLU A 71 4.21 8.37 8.31
C GLU A 71 2.84 8.61 7.63
N LEU A 72 2.35 7.68 6.82
CA LEU A 72 1.10 7.83 6.08
C LEU A 72 -0.09 7.13 6.74
N PRO A 73 -1.28 7.77 6.75
CA PRO A 73 -2.49 7.06 7.08
C PRO A 73 -2.72 5.92 6.09
N ILE A 74 -3.02 4.73 6.59
CA ILE A 74 -3.32 3.55 5.75
C ILE A 74 -4.44 3.77 4.74
N LEU A 75 -5.39 4.66 5.03
CA LEU A 75 -6.45 5.01 4.08
C LEU A 75 -5.87 5.71 2.84
N GLU A 76 -4.82 6.52 2.99
CA GLU A 76 -4.09 7.10 1.86
C GLU A 76 -3.31 6.03 1.09
N ILE A 77 -2.65 5.11 1.81
CA ILE A 77 -1.96 3.96 1.19
C ILE A 77 -2.92 3.19 0.30
N LEU A 78 -4.06 2.75 0.85
CA LEU A 78 -5.08 1.97 0.15
C LEU A 78 -5.66 2.73 -1.06
N ARG A 79 -5.90 4.05 -0.94
CA ARG A 79 -6.39 4.88 -2.05
C ARG A 79 -5.42 4.89 -3.22
N VAL A 80 -4.12 5.03 -2.94
CA VAL A 80 -3.08 5.12 -3.96
C VAL A 80 -2.86 3.77 -4.64
N VAL A 81 -2.62 2.70 -3.86
CA VAL A 81 -2.29 1.38 -4.41
C VAL A 81 -3.44 0.77 -5.21
N ARG A 82 -4.69 1.07 -4.85
CA ARG A 82 -5.87 0.69 -5.65
C ARG A 82 -5.78 1.14 -7.10
N GLY A 83 -5.18 2.32 -7.35
CA GLY A 83 -5.05 2.87 -8.70
C GLY A 83 -4.19 2.03 -9.65
N VAL A 84 -3.37 1.12 -9.13
CA VAL A 84 -2.48 0.26 -9.92
C VAL A 84 -2.72 -1.23 -9.71
N PHE A 85 -3.58 -1.61 -8.76
CA PHE A 85 -3.66 -2.98 -8.26
C PHE A 85 -4.01 -4.00 -9.36
N SER A 86 -5.12 -3.78 -10.07
CA SER A 86 -5.60 -4.69 -11.12
C SER A 86 -4.83 -4.58 -12.44
N SER A 87 -3.95 -3.60 -12.59
CA SER A 87 -3.13 -3.44 -13.80
C SER A 87 -1.76 -4.11 -13.68
N LEU A 88 -1.42 -4.65 -12.51
CA LEU A 88 -0.16 -5.37 -12.32
C LEU A 88 -0.14 -6.74 -13.01
N PRO A 89 1.07 -7.27 -13.33
CA PRO A 89 1.22 -8.59 -13.92
C PRO A 89 0.58 -9.72 -13.09
N PRO A 90 0.13 -10.84 -13.70
CA PRO A 90 -0.52 -11.94 -12.97
C PRO A 90 0.33 -12.65 -11.90
N ASP A 91 1.66 -12.54 -11.99
CA ASP A 91 2.62 -13.05 -11.00
C ASP A 91 2.84 -12.09 -9.83
N GLU A 92 2.07 -11.00 -9.76
CA GLU A 92 2.14 -10.04 -8.67
C GLU A 92 1.77 -10.68 -7.32
N ALA A 93 2.68 -10.59 -6.37
CA ALA A 93 2.53 -11.13 -5.02
C ALA A 93 2.96 -10.14 -3.93
N TRP A 94 3.86 -9.22 -4.26
CA TRP A 94 4.44 -8.30 -3.29
C TRP A 94 3.43 -7.24 -2.83
N LEU A 95 2.68 -6.62 -3.75
CA LEU A 95 1.75 -5.56 -3.39
C LEU A 95 0.61 -6.05 -2.47
N PRO A 96 -0.03 -7.21 -2.72
CA PRO A 96 -0.99 -7.79 -1.78
C PRO A 96 -0.41 -8.06 -0.38
N ASP A 97 0.82 -8.58 -0.29
CA ASP A 97 1.49 -8.85 0.98
C ASP A 97 1.85 -7.57 1.74
N TYR A 98 2.31 -6.55 1.00
CA TYR A 98 2.57 -5.21 1.51
C TYR A 98 1.30 -4.57 2.10
N ILE A 99 0.16 -4.65 1.40
CA ILE A 99 -1.13 -4.15 1.89
C ILE A 99 -1.58 -4.92 3.14
N ARG A 100 -1.44 -6.25 3.13
CA ARG A 100 -1.78 -7.10 4.28
C ARG A 100 -0.98 -6.71 5.51
N GLY A 101 0.32 -6.47 5.38
CA GLY A 101 1.17 -5.98 6.47
C GLY A 101 0.62 -4.68 7.06
N ASN A 102 0.39 -3.68 6.21
CA ASN A 102 -0.19 -2.39 6.62
C ASN A 102 -1.52 -2.56 7.37
N LEU A 103 -2.45 -3.39 6.86
CA LEU A 103 -3.74 -3.68 7.52
C LEU A 103 -3.58 -4.35 8.89
N GLN A 104 -2.63 -5.27 9.03
CA GLN A 104 -2.32 -5.92 10.30
C GLN A 104 -1.78 -4.92 11.34
N HIS A 105 -1.01 -3.91 10.91
CA HIS A 105 -0.50 -2.87 11.79
C HIS A 105 -1.62 -2.00 12.36
N LEU A 106 -2.56 -1.57 11.51
CA LEU A 106 -3.68 -0.74 11.94
C LEU A 106 -4.70 -1.51 12.79
N LEU A 107 -5.05 -2.74 12.43
CA LEU A 107 -6.09 -3.51 13.12
C LEU A 107 -5.64 -4.09 14.49
N LYS A 108 -4.54 -3.57 15.05
CA LYS A 108 -4.01 -3.96 16.35
C LYS A 108 -5.01 -3.63 17.48
N PRO A 109 -4.93 -4.35 18.62
CA PRO A 109 -5.95 -4.27 19.67
C PRO A 109 -6.20 -2.90 20.29
N ASN A 110 -5.20 -2.02 20.27
CA ASN A 110 -5.21 -0.71 20.95
C ASN A 110 -5.41 0.47 20.00
N ASP A 111 -5.59 0.21 18.71
CA ASP A 111 -5.83 1.25 17.71
C ASP A 111 -7.34 1.58 17.71
N PRO A 112 -7.76 2.87 17.60
CA PRO A 112 -9.17 3.27 17.45
C PRO A 112 -9.92 2.57 16.30
N GLY A 113 -9.22 1.83 15.45
CA GLY A 113 -9.80 0.95 14.43
C GLY A 113 -9.97 1.67 13.10
N LEU A 114 -10.26 0.90 12.05
CA LEU A 114 -10.56 1.46 10.73
C LEU A 114 -11.76 2.40 10.83
N GLY A 115 -11.58 3.66 10.41
CA GLY A 115 -12.69 4.55 10.10
C GLY A 115 -13.55 3.91 9.00
N LEU A 116 -14.64 3.23 9.39
CA LEU A 116 -15.42 2.39 8.48
C LEU A 116 -16.05 3.20 7.33
N ARG A 117 -16.38 4.46 7.60
CA ARG A 117 -16.93 5.37 6.59
C ARG A 117 -15.89 5.70 5.54
N GLU A 118 -14.71 6.10 5.98
CA GLU A 118 -13.60 6.46 5.10
C GLU A 118 -13.08 5.24 4.35
N PHE A 119 -13.07 4.07 4.99
CA PHE A 119 -12.74 2.80 4.34
C PHE A 119 -13.77 2.41 3.28
N TYR A 120 -15.07 2.61 3.54
CA TYR A 120 -16.12 2.38 2.55
C TYR A 120 -15.97 3.29 1.32
N ASP A 121 -15.50 4.52 1.49
CA ASP A 121 -15.22 5.42 0.35
C ASP A 121 -14.04 4.94 -0.52
N ILE A 122 -13.19 4.04 0.00
CA ILE A 122 -12.07 3.43 -0.74
C ILE A 122 -12.53 2.21 -1.53
N ILE A 123 -13.43 1.41 -0.97
CA ILE A 123 -13.93 0.19 -1.60
C ILE A 123 -15.02 0.53 -2.64
N GLY A 124 -15.20 -0.34 -3.64
CA GLY A 124 -16.26 -0.23 -4.65
C GLY A 124 -15.80 0.45 -5.95
N GLN A 125 -14.50 0.69 -6.10
CA GLN A 125 -13.94 1.34 -7.29
C GLN A 125 -13.10 0.39 -8.16
N ASP A 126 -12.61 -0.72 -7.60
CA ASP A 126 -11.82 -1.71 -8.31
C ASP A 126 -12.09 -3.12 -7.76
N HIS A 127 -12.66 -3.99 -8.60
CA HIS A 127 -13.26 -5.23 -8.11
C HIS A 127 -12.24 -6.26 -7.58
N GLU A 128 -11.01 -6.28 -8.12
CA GLU A 128 -9.97 -7.22 -7.67
C GLU A 128 -9.35 -6.74 -6.37
N PHE A 129 -9.02 -5.45 -6.29
CA PHE A 129 -8.57 -4.78 -5.08
C PHE A 129 -9.60 -4.92 -3.95
N ASP A 130 -10.86 -4.61 -4.23
CA ASP A 130 -11.95 -4.65 -3.25
C ASP A 130 -12.06 -6.04 -2.61
N ASN A 131 -12.07 -7.09 -3.45
CA ASN A 131 -12.13 -8.47 -2.99
C ASN A 131 -10.89 -8.87 -2.19
N ALA A 132 -9.69 -8.49 -2.65
CA ALA A 132 -8.44 -8.80 -1.98
C ALA A 132 -8.38 -8.15 -0.59
N VAL A 133 -8.65 -6.85 -0.49
CA VAL A 133 -8.62 -6.10 0.76
C VAL A 133 -9.69 -6.60 1.73
N MET A 134 -10.93 -6.81 1.26
CA MET A 134 -12.00 -7.33 2.12
C MET A 134 -11.68 -8.72 2.66
N LYS A 135 -11.10 -9.60 1.83
CA LYS A 135 -10.63 -10.91 2.28
C LYS A 135 -9.57 -10.79 3.37
N MET A 136 -8.56 -9.93 3.18
CA MET A 136 -7.53 -9.69 4.20
C MET A 136 -8.12 -9.19 5.52
N VAL A 137 -9.03 -8.21 5.46
CA VAL A 137 -9.69 -7.66 6.65
C VAL A 137 -10.49 -8.75 7.39
N LEU A 138 -11.28 -9.55 6.67
CA LEU A 138 -12.05 -10.64 7.25
C LEU A 138 -11.15 -11.70 7.90
N GLU A 139 -10.04 -12.07 7.26
CA GLU A 139 -9.06 -13.01 7.81
C GLU A 139 -8.44 -12.45 9.11
N ILE A 140 -7.99 -11.20 9.11
CA ILE A 140 -7.38 -10.54 10.29
C ILE A 140 -8.37 -10.47 11.45
N LEU A 141 -9.61 -10.03 11.19
CA LEU A 141 -10.64 -9.94 12.22
C LEU A 141 -11.07 -11.31 12.74
N SER A 142 -11.18 -12.32 11.87
CA SER A 142 -11.52 -13.69 12.27
C SER A 142 -10.46 -14.26 13.21
N LEU A 143 -9.18 -14.14 12.86
CA LEU A 143 -8.06 -14.58 13.71
C LEU A 143 -8.09 -13.88 15.08
N ARG A 144 -8.41 -12.59 15.13
CA ARG A 144 -8.56 -11.84 16.38
C ARG A 144 -9.70 -12.37 17.24
N ILE A 145 -10.88 -12.63 16.64
CA ILE A 145 -12.03 -13.20 17.35
C ILE A 145 -11.69 -14.57 17.95
N TYR A 146 -10.98 -15.43 17.21
CA TYR A 146 -10.52 -16.72 17.74
C TYR A 146 -9.53 -16.54 18.90
N SER A 147 -8.50 -15.72 18.73
CA SER A 147 -7.49 -15.49 19.78
C SER A 147 -8.08 -14.92 21.07
N MET A 148 -9.12 -14.09 21.00
CA MET A 148 -9.79 -13.54 22.19
C MET A 148 -10.57 -14.60 22.98
N LYS A 149 -11.14 -15.60 22.30
CA LYS A 149 -11.90 -16.69 22.94
C LYS A 149 -10.98 -17.63 23.71
N ASP A 150 -9.79 -17.93 23.18
CA ASP A 150 -8.83 -18.83 23.84
C ASP A 150 -8.27 -18.22 25.14
N GLN A 151 -8.09 -16.90 25.19
CA GLN A 151 -7.63 -16.21 26.40
C GLN A 151 -8.66 -16.22 27.54
N HIS A 152 -9.97 -16.24 27.23
CA HIS A 152 -11.04 -16.33 28.23
C HIS A 152 -11.31 -17.77 28.72
N GLY A 153 -10.97 -18.79 27.91
CA GLY A 153 -11.07 -20.20 28.29
C GLY A 153 -9.99 -20.65 29.28
N ASN A 154 -8.78 -20.06 29.20
CA ASN A 154 -7.67 -20.42 30.08
C ASN A 154 -7.70 -19.71 31.45
N SER A 155 -8.40 -18.58 31.60
CA SER A 155 -8.51 -17.85 32.88
C SER A 155 -9.57 -18.43 33.82
N SER A 156 -10.42 -19.35 33.35
CA SER A 156 -11.51 -19.96 34.11
C SER A 156 -11.20 -21.37 34.64
N SER A 157 -9.94 -21.84 34.52
CA SER A 157 -9.50 -23.17 35.00
C SER A 157 -8.58 -23.11 36.23
N THR A 158 -8.60 -22.02 37.00
CA THR A 158 -7.71 -21.82 38.18
C THR A 158 -8.42 -21.51 39.51
N ASP A 159 -9.72 -21.82 39.62
CA ASP A 159 -10.44 -21.81 40.90
C ASP A 159 -10.76 -23.23 41.39
#